data_AF-A0A077ZGU4-F1
#
_entry.id   AF-A0A077ZGU4-F1
#
_cell.length_a   1.000
_cell.length_b   1.000
_cell.length_c   1.000
_cell.angle_alpha   90.00
_cell.angle_beta   90.00
_cell.angle_gamma   90.00
#
_symmetry.space_group_name_H-M   'P 1'
#
loop_
_entity.id
_entity.type
_entity.pdbx_description
1 polymer ?
#
loop_
_entity_poly.entity_id
_entity_poly.type
_entity_poly.pdbx_seq_one_letter_code
_entity_poly.pdbx_strand_id
1 'polypeptide(L)'
;MRLLDDRVFYVTLDDVAINVYVKLTKLPSGQMHAEISGCNFYLGDVSVQTKHSNKHRFSYSRIAERKLRTELENGMCEKIIQKGGKAMNAFLGKYPTKVHVSEFLPRRHRSKSGVKNRASDSVHKSTNSLAIFGRNTNTLRNVVIDTSLLSDPKVVNAGLLQFDVRGNAIWMGRNPAPFYPPPIRPISRPSNDSMLVIYISESVPNALLHHLHKHGILKLRIDKNSKMELSSLLKNDCQGWFCLNSFLPQFHTMYPSKLPVIYLTTRSAPVVHIDPRMVTVEIDARISLNAEDEDRSNNVTAEVLTLDIKAFASVVPYIQGNRLKAKVLSATMKTTTQRDMLKVDPNKVEVLVDILRKSFEDSVQNIGKSGIELPRSSIFAIRSGRAYLLDKAIEFDFVLTFNEKVLLEKLNGLFGGLMS
;
A
#
# COMPACT_ATOMS: atom_id res chain seq x y z
N MET A 1 -42.52 44.48 20.54
CA MET A 1 -41.11 44.05 20.41
C MET A 1 -40.25 45.22 20.88
N ARG A 2 -40.02 45.36 22.19
CA ARG A 2 -39.17 46.43 22.74
C ARG A 2 -37.75 45.88 22.87
N LEU A 3 -36.85 46.55 22.16
CA LEU A 3 -35.40 46.41 22.08
C LEU A 3 -34.78 45.75 23.32
N LEU A 4 -34.17 44.57 23.13
CA LEU A 4 -33.14 44.09 24.03
C LEU A 4 -31.92 45.01 23.82
N ASP A 5 -31.89 46.15 24.49
CA ASP A 5 -30.70 47.01 24.56
C ASP A 5 -29.50 46.16 25.00
N ASP A 6 -28.50 45.99 24.14
CA ASP A 6 -27.16 45.40 24.34
C ASP A 6 -26.91 44.69 25.69
N ARG A 7 -27.73 43.71 26.03
CA ARG A 7 -27.55 42.91 27.25
C ARG A 7 -26.60 41.79 26.93
N VAL A 8 -25.38 41.90 27.49
CA VAL A 8 -24.45 40.77 27.51
C VAL A 8 -24.98 39.74 28.51
N PHE A 9 -25.42 38.60 27.97
CA PHE A 9 -25.74 37.41 28.75
C PHE A 9 -24.49 36.54 28.89
N TYR A 10 -24.15 36.17 30.12
CA TYR A 10 -23.20 35.12 30.40
C TYR A 10 -23.98 33.83 30.58
N VAL A 11 -23.73 32.88 29.69
CA VAL A 11 -24.33 31.55 29.73
C VAL A 11 -23.30 30.57 30.27
N THR A 12 -23.65 29.84 31.31
CA THR A 12 -22.88 28.70 31.81
C THR A 12 -23.69 27.44 31.56
N LEU A 13 -23.04 26.42 30.99
CA LEU A 13 -23.64 25.11 30.70
C LEU A 13 -22.85 24.06 31.47
N ASP A 14 -23.52 23.32 32.35
CA ASP A 14 -22.92 22.24 33.13
C ASP A 14 -23.31 20.87 32.54
N ASP A 15 -22.47 19.86 32.75
CA ASP A 15 -22.68 18.45 32.36
C ASP A 15 -23.20 18.26 30.92
N VAL A 16 -22.56 18.91 29.96
CA VAL A 16 -22.88 18.77 28.54
C VAL A 16 -22.35 17.44 28.03
N ALA A 17 -23.24 16.53 27.63
CA ALA A 17 -22.88 15.27 26.99
C ALA A 17 -23.64 15.07 25.69
N ILE A 18 -22.98 14.48 24.71
CA ILE A 18 -23.62 14.14 23.44
C ILE A 18 -23.29 12.71 23.04
N ASN A 19 -24.34 11.95 22.76
CA ASN A 19 -24.24 10.60 22.24
C ASN A 19 -24.73 10.59 20.80
N VAL A 20 -23.84 10.28 19.86
CA VAL A 20 -24.16 10.17 18.43
C VAL A 20 -24.10 8.71 18.03
N TYR A 21 -25.19 8.19 17.49
CA TYR A 21 -25.28 6.83 17.00
C TYR A 21 -25.02 6.83 15.50
N VAL A 22 -23.94 6.18 15.08
CA VAL A 22 -23.54 6.09 13.69
C VAL A 22 -23.76 4.67 13.18
N LYS A 23 -24.55 4.55 12.13
CA LYS A 23 -24.71 3.32 11.36
C LYS A 23 -23.74 3.35 10.18
N LEU A 24 -22.91 2.32 10.07
CA LEU A 24 -22.04 2.11 8.92
C LEU A 24 -22.64 1.05 8.01
N THR A 25 -22.76 1.36 6.72
CA THR A 25 -23.34 0.46 5.71
C THR A 25 -22.43 0.35 4.49
N LYS A 26 -22.59 -0.74 3.75
CA LYS A 26 -21.95 -0.97 2.47
C LYS A 26 -22.87 -0.46 1.35
N LEU A 27 -22.34 0.40 0.49
CA LEU A 27 -23.00 0.77 -0.77
C LEU A 27 -22.90 -0.36 -1.81
N PRO A 28 -23.75 -0.36 -2.85
CA PRO A 28 -23.61 -1.29 -3.98
C PRO A 28 -22.23 -1.24 -4.68
N SER A 29 -21.56 -0.09 -4.63
CA SER A 29 -20.18 0.08 -5.10
C SER A 29 -19.13 -0.63 -4.22
N GLY A 30 -19.54 -1.10 -3.05
CA GLY A 30 -18.69 -1.68 -2.02
C GLY A 30 -17.96 -0.64 -1.15
N GLN A 31 -18.23 0.64 -1.33
CA GLN A 31 -17.73 1.71 -0.47
C GLN A 31 -18.49 1.75 0.86
N MET A 32 -17.85 2.31 1.88
CA MET A 32 -18.46 2.56 3.17
C MET A 32 -19.31 3.83 3.11
N HIS A 33 -20.48 3.75 3.72
CA HIS A 33 -21.38 4.86 3.96
C HIS A 33 -21.64 4.97 5.46
N ALA A 34 -21.72 6.20 5.93
CA ALA A 34 -22.06 6.49 7.31
C ALA A 34 -23.36 7.30 7.36
N GLU A 35 -24.25 6.88 8.24
CA GLU A 35 -25.51 7.55 8.54
C GLU A 35 -25.58 7.78 10.04
N ILE A 36 -25.99 8.98 10.46
CA ILE A 36 -26.27 9.24 11.88
C ILE A 36 -27.70 8.78 12.14
N SER A 37 -27.85 7.63 12.77
CA SER A 37 -29.15 7.00 13.04
C SER A 37 -29.84 7.55 14.28
N GLY A 38 -29.10 8.29 15.12
CA GLY A 38 -29.64 8.91 16.32
C GLY A 38 -28.66 9.88 16.95
N CYS A 39 -29.18 10.80 17.76
CA CYS A 39 -28.42 11.75 18.54
C CYS A 39 -29.18 12.02 19.84
N ASN A 40 -28.49 11.89 20.98
CA ASN A 40 -29.00 12.30 22.29
C ASN A 40 -28.06 13.38 22.83
N PHE A 41 -28.61 14.57 23.07
CA PHE A 41 -27.91 15.66 23.73
C PHE A 41 -28.42 15.77 25.16
N TYR A 42 -27.50 15.77 26.12
CA TYR A 42 -27.77 15.96 27.54
C TYR A 42 -27.15 17.27 27.97
N LEU A 43 -27.97 18.07 28.63
CA LEU A 43 -27.58 19.34 29.20
C LEU A 43 -27.94 19.34 30.67
N GLY A 44 -26.95 19.50 31.54
CA GLY A 44 -27.15 19.71 32.96
C GLY A 44 -27.73 21.10 33.23
N ASP A 45 -27.22 21.77 34.25
CA ASP A 45 -27.72 23.08 34.62
C ASP A 45 -27.33 24.14 33.57
N VAL A 46 -28.29 25.01 33.26
CA VAL A 46 -28.11 26.17 32.39
C VAL A 46 -28.27 27.40 33.26
N SER A 47 -27.23 28.20 33.39
CA SER A 47 -27.26 29.46 34.14
C SER A 47 -27.10 30.64 33.20
N VAL A 48 -28.05 31.58 33.23
CA VAL A 48 -28.00 32.81 32.44
C VAL A 48 -27.87 34.02 33.36
N GLN A 49 -26.71 34.68 33.34
CA GLN A 49 -26.42 35.90 34.10
C GLN A 49 -26.31 37.11 33.16
N THR A 50 -26.53 38.33 33.65
CA THR A 50 -26.37 39.56 32.84
C THR A 50 -25.36 40.51 33.48
N LYS A 51 -24.52 41.17 32.66
CA LYS A 51 -23.48 42.09 33.16
C LYS A 51 -24.02 43.35 33.85
N HIS A 52 -25.24 43.77 33.50
CA HIS A 52 -25.88 44.98 34.01
C HIS A 52 -27.37 44.76 34.30
N SER A 53 -27.71 44.51 35.57
CA SER A 53 -28.91 45.07 36.21
C SER A 53 -28.92 44.71 37.70
N ASN A 54 -28.81 45.75 38.52
CA ASN A 54 -29.00 45.70 39.96
C ASN A 54 -30.37 45.10 40.32
N LYS A 55 -30.36 44.22 41.33
CA LYS A 55 -31.48 43.81 42.21
C LYS A 55 -32.70 43.12 41.62
N HIS A 56 -32.76 42.89 40.31
CA HIS A 56 -33.87 42.13 39.74
C HIS A 56 -33.37 40.97 38.87
N ARG A 57 -33.13 39.82 39.52
CA ARG A 57 -33.16 38.46 38.92
C ARG A 57 -34.59 38.13 38.42
N PHE A 58 -35.26 39.06 37.74
CA PHE A 58 -36.63 38.89 37.27
C PHE A 58 -36.66 37.80 36.18
N SER A 59 -37.56 36.83 36.38
CA SER A 59 -38.26 35.87 35.48
C SER A 59 -37.66 35.50 34.10
N TYR A 60 -37.07 36.45 33.39
CA TYR A 60 -36.43 36.25 32.11
C TYR A 60 -35.29 35.22 32.14
N SER A 61 -34.55 35.07 33.24
CA SER A 61 -33.48 34.05 33.31
C SER A 61 -34.06 32.65 33.14
N ARG A 62 -35.13 32.28 33.87
CA ARG A 62 -35.79 30.97 33.73
C ARG A 62 -36.37 30.75 32.34
N ILE A 63 -36.96 31.79 31.74
CA ILE A 63 -37.51 31.70 30.38
C ILE A 63 -36.37 31.51 29.37
N ALA A 64 -35.28 32.28 29.52
CA ALA A 64 -34.09 32.19 28.69
C ALA A 64 -33.40 30.83 28.84
N GLU A 65 -33.23 30.32 30.06
CA GLU A 65 -32.66 29.02 30.39
C GLU A 65 -33.47 27.88 29.74
N ARG A 66 -34.80 27.88 29.90
CA ARG A 66 -35.67 26.87 29.27
C ARG A 66 -35.59 26.94 27.74
N LYS A 67 -35.69 28.13 27.17
CA LYS A 67 -35.64 28.30 25.71
C LYS A 67 -34.27 27.90 25.15
N LEU A 68 -33.20 28.28 25.84
CA LEU A 68 -31.84 27.91 25.48
C LEU A 68 -31.64 26.40 25.59
N ARG A 69 -32.11 25.75 26.67
CA ARG A 69 -32.06 24.29 26.80
C ARG A 69 -32.76 23.60 25.62
N THR A 70 -34.01 23.96 25.33
CA THR A 70 -34.77 23.35 24.22
C THR A 70 -34.10 23.59 22.85
N GLU A 71 -33.55 24.78 22.63
CA GLU A 71 -32.84 25.11 21.40
C GLU A 71 -31.53 24.35 21.26
N LEU A 72 -30.77 24.16 22.35
CA LEU A 72 -29.54 23.37 22.35
C LEU A 72 -29.86 21.88 22.18
N GLU A 73 -30.80 21.32 22.93
CA GLU A 73 -31.15 19.88 22.85
C GLU A 73 -31.65 19.48 21.46
N ASN A 74 -32.66 20.18 20.93
CA ASN A 74 -33.24 19.83 19.63
C ASN A 74 -32.37 20.34 18.47
N GLY A 75 -31.94 21.60 18.55
CA GLY A 75 -31.20 22.26 17.47
C GLY A 75 -29.80 21.69 17.27
N MET A 76 -29.12 21.21 18.32
CA MET A 76 -27.83 20.54 18.15
C MET A 76 -27.98 19.21 17.42
N CYS A 77 -28.91 18.36 17.84
CA CYS A 77 -29.06 17.05 17.21
C CYS A 77 -29.52 17.13 15.75
N GLU A 78 -30.45 18.04 15.42
CA GLU A 78 -30.87 18.25 14.02
C GLU A 78 -29.69 18.67 13.13
N LYS A 79 -28.91 19.66 13.58
CA LYS A 79 -27.71 20.14 12.86
C LYS A 79 -26.64 19.05 12.72
N ILE A 80 -26.45 18.23 13.76
CA ILE A 80 -25.48 17.13 13.75
C ILE A 80 -25.91 16.04 12.77
N ILE A 81 -27.18 15.64 12.78
CA ILE A 81 -27.71 14.67 11.81
C ILE A 81 -27.54 15.21 10.38
N GLN A 82 -27.92 16.47 10.14
CA GLN A 82 -27.90 17.08 8.81
C GLN A 82 -26.47 17.28 8.25
N LYS A 83 -25.56 17.87 9.04
CA LYS A 83 -24.19 18.19 8.61
C LYS A 83 -23.23 17.02 8.80
N GLY A 84 -23.42 16.24 9.86
CA GLY A 84 -22.53 15.16 10.25
C GLY A 84 -22.50 14.04 9.22
N GLY A 85 -23.65 13.55 8.77
CA GLY A 85 -23.72 12.52 7.73
C GLY A 85 -23.00 12.94 6.44
N LYS A 86 -23.20 14.19 5.99
CA LYS A 86 -22.53 14.73 4.79
C LYS A 86 -21.01 14.77 4.95
N ALA A 87 -20.52 15.24 6.10
CA ALA A 87 -19.09 15.36 6.36
C ALA A 87 -18.42 13.99 6.58
N MET A 88 -19.07 13.05 7.26
CA MET A 88 -18.58 11.67 7.40
C MET A 88 -18.46 11.00 6.03
N ASN A 89 -19.48 11.10 5.19
CA ASN A 89 -19.44 10.52 3.84
C ASN A 89 -18.44 11.22 2.92
N ALA A 90 -18.28 12.54 3.03
CA ALA A 90 -17.23 13.26 2.31
C ALA A 90 -15.82 12.82 2.74
N PHE A 91 -15.65 12.42 4.01
CA PHE A 91 -14.41 11.85 4.51
C PHE A 91 -14.19 10.41 4.03
N LEU A 92 -15.19 9.53 4.17
CA LEU A 92 -15.14 8.15 3.71
C LEU A 92 -14.92 8.05 2.19
N GLY A 93 -15.54 8.94 1.42
CA GLY A 93 -15.37 9.01 -0.04
C GLY A 93 -13.95 9.32 -0.51
N LYS A 94 -13.04 9.76 0.37
CA LYS A 94 -11.61 9.97 0.03
C LYS A 94 -10.81 8.66 -0.01
N TYR A 95 -11.37 7.56 0.50
CA TYR A 95 -10.71 6.26 0.53
C TYR A 95 -11.30 5.37 -0.57
N PRO A 96 -10.66 5.30 -1.75
CA PRO A 96 -11.14 4.45 -2.82
C PRO A 96 -11.02 2.97 -2.42
N THR A 97 -12.03 2.18 -2.77
CA THR A 97 -12.02 0.72 -2.57
C THR A 97 -11.18 0.00 -3.62
N LYS A 98 -10.88 0.67 -4.73
CA LYS A 98 -10.10 0.14 -5.85
C LYS A 98 -8.86 1.02 -6.02
N VAL A 99 -7.69 0.45 -5.78
CA VAL A 99 -6.40 1.18 -5.84
C VAL A 99 -5.53 0.58 -6.93
N HIS A 100 -4.96 1.41 -7.80
CA HIS A 100 -4.07 0.92 -8.84
C HIS A 100 -2.72 0.53 -8.24
N VAL A 101 -2.18 -0.62 -8.64
CA VAL A 101 -0.86 -1.08 -8.15
C VAL A 101 0.25 -0.09 -8.49
N SER A 102 0.09 0.65 -9.59
CA SER A 102 1.00 1.72 -10.02
C SER A 102 1.09 2.89 -9.03
N GLU A 103 0.11 3.10 -8.15
CA GLU A 103 0.13 4.16 -7.14
C GLU A 103 1.13 3.87 -6.01
N PHE A 104 1.43 2.58 -5.77
CA PHE A 104 2.44 2.15 -4.81
C PHE A 104 3.87 2.19 -5.38
N LEU A 105 4.02 2.44 -6.68
CA LEU A 105 5.34 2.66 -7.25
C LEU A 105 5.89 4.00 -6.75
N PRO A 106 7.18 4.10 -6.42
CA PRO A 106 7.80 5.37 -6.09
C PRO A 106 7.55 6.35 -7.23
N ARG A 107 6.88 7.48 -6.93
CA ARG A 107 6.84 8.60 -7.88
C ARG A 107 8.29 9.00 -8.11
N ARG A 108 8.82 8.76 -9.33
CA ARG A 108 10.06 9.44 -9.74
C ARG A 108 9.78 10.92 -9.54
N HIS A 109 10.44 11.54 -8.58
CA HIS A 109 10.49 12.99 -8.52
C HIS A 109 10.97 13.44 -9.90
N ARG A 110 10.05 13.95 -10.73
CA ARG A 110 10.42 14.85 -11.82
C ARG A 110 11.09 16.00 -11.09
N SER A 111 12.42 16.00 -11.00
CA SER A 111 13.14 17.23 -10.71
C SER A 111 12.68 18.19 -11.79
N LYS A 112 11.86 19.17 -11.40
CA LYS A 112 11.65 20.34 -12.24
C LYS A 112 13.04 20.87 -12.55
N SER A 113 13.34 20.99 -13.84
CA SER A 113 14.54 21.63 -14.37
C SER A 113 14.89 22.85 -13.52
N GLY A 114 16.06 22.85 -12.89
CA GLY A 114 16.48 23.95 -12.03
C GLY A 114 17.71 23.60 -11.21
N VAL A 115 18.83 24.21 -11.59
CA VAL A 115 20.07 24.37 -10.82
C VAL A 115 21.10 23.25 -10.96
N LYS A 116 22.14 23.57 -11.75
CA LYS A 116 23.46 22.95 -11.78
C LYS A 116 24.06 22.98 -10.36
N ASN A 117 24.44 21.84 -9.81
CA ASN A 117 25.50 21.79 -8.81
C ASN A 117 26.46 20.65 -9.12
N ARG A 118 27.74 21.04 -9.10
CA ARG A 118 28.93 20.24 -9.28
C ARG A 118 29.17 19.35 -8.05
N ALA A 119 29.86 18.25 -8.31
CA ALA A 119 30.73 17.53 -7.37
C ALA A 119 30.06 16.96 -6.10
N SER A 120 29.65 15.70 -6.20
CA SER A 120 29.88 14.62 -5.22
C SER A 120 28.76 13.58 -5.37
N ASP A 121 28.83 12.79 -6.44
CA ASP A 121 28.00 11.59 -6.59
C ASP A 121 28.55 10.49 -5.65
N SER A 122 28.39 10.69 -4.35
CA SER A 122 28.22 9.54 -3.46
C SER A 122 26.91 8.91 -3.89
N VAL A 123 27.00 7.83 -4.67
CA VAL A 123 25.89 6.98 -5.08
C VAL A 123 25.24 6.43 -3.82
N HIS A 124 24.37 7.22 -3.18
CA HIS A 124 23.29 6.68 -2.38
C HIS A 124 22.42 5.94 -3.38
N LYS A 125 22.73 4.64 -3.55
CA LYS A 125 21.88 3.65 -4.18
C LYS A 125 20.56 3.69 -3.42
N SER A 126 19.67 4.59 -3.81
CA SER A 126 18.24 4.42 -3.60
C SER A 126 17.87 3.17 -4.40
N THR A 127 18.04 2.01 -3.77
CA THR A 127 17.63 0.71 -4.28
C THR A 127 16.12 0.67 -4.20
N ASN A 128 15.44 1.36 -5.11
CA ASN A 128 14.03 1.16 -5.33
C ASN A 128 13.85 -0.29 -5.79
N SER A 129 13.49 -1.18 -4.87
CA SER A 129 13.26 -2.61 -5.10
C SER A 129 12.28 -2.88 -6.26
N LEU A 130 11.32 -1.98 -6.48
CA LEU A 130 10.35 -2.05 -7.57
C LEU A 130 10.88 -1.49 -8.92
N ALA A 131 12.08 -0.91 -8.95
CA ALA A 131 12.72 -0.49 -10.20
C ALA A 131 13.06 -1.68 -11.12
N ILE A 132 13.04 -2.91 -10.59
CA ILE A 132 13.13 -4.15 -11.37
C ILE A 132 12.05 -4.18 -12.46
N PHE A 133 10.85 -3.64 -12.21
CA PHE A 133 9.78 -3.54 -13.22
C PHE A 133 10.07 -2.53 -14.34
N GLY A 134 11.17 -1.78 -14.21
CA GLY A 134 12.01 -1.18 -15.25
C GLY A 134 11.34 -0.29 -16.30
N ARG A 135 10.43 -0.85 -17.10
CA ARG A 135 9.83 -0.23 -18.28
C ARG A 135 8.36 -0.58 -18.53
N ASN A 136 7.79 -1.65 -17.98
CA ASN A 136 6.38 -2.02 -18.25
C ASN A 136 5.39 -1.40 -17.24
N THR A 137 5.65 -0.16 -16.81
CA THR A 137 4.83 0.52 -15.79
C THR A 137 3.47 0.96 -16.30
N ASN A 138 3.29 1.06 -17.62
CA ASN A 138 1.99 1.42 -18.20
C ASN A 138 0.97 0.29 -17.99
N THR A 139 1.40 -0.96 -18.18
CA THR A 139 0.59 -2.16 -17.99
C THR A 139 0.24 -2.36 -16.50
N LEU A 140 1.13 -1.97 -15.57
CA LEU A 140 0.85 -1.99 -14.12
C LEU A 140 -0.35 -1.12 -13.71
N ARG A 141 -0.70 -0.08 -14.48
CA ARG A 141 -1.89 0.75 -14.20
C ARG A 141 -3.19 -0.02 -14.36
N ASN A 142 -3.20 -1.11 -15.11
CA ASN A 142 -4.39 -1.92 -15.31
C ASN A 142 -4.60 -2.97 -14.21
N VAL A 143 -3.62 -3.14 -13.31
CA VAL A 143 -3.74 -4.02 -12.14
C VAL A 143 -4.25 -3.19 -10.96
N VAL A 144 -5.38 -3.60 -10.41
CA VAL A 144 -6.08 -2.89 -9.33
C VAL A 144 -6.27 -3.85 -8.16
N ILE A 145 -6.02 -3.37 -6.94
CA ILE A 145 -6.39 -4.10 -5.72
C ILE A 145 -7.80 -3.66 -5.31
N ASP A 146 -8.73 -4.61 -5.24
CA ASP A 146 -10.10 -4.41 -4.78
C ASP A 146 -10.21 -4.75 -3.29
N THR A 147 -10.46 -3.69 -2.51
CA THR A 147 -10.68 -3.68 -1.05
C THR A 147 -12.10 -3.29 -0.69
N SER A 148 -13.04 -3.41 -1.63
CA SER A 148 -14.46 -3.14 -1.35
C SER A 148 -15.02 -4.01 -0.23
N LEU A 149 -15.96 -3.45 0.53
CA LEU A 149 -16.67 -4.16 1.58
C LEU A 149 -17.46 -5.34 0.98
N LEU A 150 -17.43 -6.47 1.66
CA LEU A 150 -18.22 -7.66 1.36
C LEU A 150 -19.60 -7.58 2.03
N SER A 151 -19.67 -7.04 3.24
CA SER A 151 -20.88 -6.80 4.01
C SER A 151 -20.82 -5.47 4.75
N ASP A 152 -21.92 -5.11 5.41
CA ASP A 152 -21.91 -4.04 6.40
C ASP A 152 -20.88 -4.35 7.51
N PRO A 153 -20.16 -3.34 8.02
CA PRO A 153 -19.30 -3.49 9.19
C PRO A 153 -20.09 -3.96 10.42
N LYS A 154 -19.47 -4.79 11.25
CA LYS A 154 -20.13 -5.41 12.41
C LYS A 154 -19.46 -4.98 13.70
N VAL A 155 -20.25 -4.53 14.67
CA VAL A 155 -19.78 -4.36 16.05
C VAL A 155 -19.78 -5.73 16.70
N VAL A 156 -18.60 -6.29 16.94
CA VAL A 156 -18.45 -7.60 17.59
C VAL A 156 -18.64 -7.48 19.10
N ASN A 157 -18.10 -6.41 19.68
CA ASN A 157 -18.28 -5.99 21.06
C ASN A 157 -17.98 -4.49 21.19
N ALA A 158 -18.08 -3.94 22.41
CA ALA A 158 -17.91 -2.51 22.66
C ALA A 158 -16.58 -1.90 22.16
N GLY A 159 -15.52 -2.72 22.01
CA GLY A 159 -14.20 -2.26 21.57
C GLY A 159 -13.78 -2.73 20.18
N LEU A 160 -14.60 -3.52 19.48
CA LEU A 160 -14.21 -4.16 18.23
C LEU A 160 -15.23 -3.95 17.11
N LEU A 161 -14.79 -3.23 16.09
CA LEU A 161 -15.49 -3.05 14.82
C LEU A 161 -14.79 -3.88 13.74
N GLN A 162 -15.52 -4.83 13.14
CA GLN A 162 -15.02 -5.73 12.11
C GLN A 162 -15.47 -5.29 10.72
N PHE A 163 -14.53 -5.36 9.77
CA PHE A 163 -14.76 -5.08 8.35
C PHE A 163 -14.41 -6.29 7.52
N ASP A 164 -15.40 -6.86 6.83
CA ASP A 164 -15.17 -7.91 5.86
C ASP A 164 -14.89 -7.22 4.51
N VAL A 165 -13.62 -7.21 4.08
CA VAL A 165 -13.18 -6.56 2.83
C VAL A 165 -12.77 -7.59 1.78
N ARG A 166 -12.90 -7.23 0.51
CA ARG A 166 -12.25 -7.96 -0.58
C ARG A 166 -10.74 -7.81 -0.46
N GLY A 167 -10.04 -8.85 -0.91
CA GLY A 167 -8.59 -8.87 -1.03
C GLY A 167 -8.21 -9.53 -2.34
N ASN A 168 -8.59 -8.93 -3.47
CA ASN A 168 -8.30 -9.51 -4.79
C ASN A 168 -7.60 -8.50 -5.69
N ALA A 169 -6.70 -8.99 -6.54
CA ALA A 169 -6.19 -8.22 -7.66
C ALA A 169 -7.10 -8.47 -8.87
N ILE A 170 -7.47 -7.38 -9.55
CA ILE A 170 -8.31 -7.42 -10.75
C ILE A 170 -7.61 -6.74 -11.91
N TRP A 171 -7.78 -7.27 -13.12
CA TRP A 171 -7.32 -6.64 -14.35
C TRP A 171 -8.42 -5.78 -14.97
N MET A 172 -8.08 -4.53 -15.28
CA MET A 172 -8.99 -3.51 -15.86
C MET A 172 -10.33 -3.40 -15.14
N GLY A 173 -10.35 -3.68 -13.83
CA GLY A 173 -11.56 -3.58 -13.02
C GLY A 173 -12.58 -4.72 -13.16
N ARG A 174 -12.33 -5.75 -13.99
CA ARG A 174 -13.36 -6.76 -14.35
C ARG A 174 -12.96 -8.23 -14.16
N ASN A 175 -11.69 -8.56 -14.33
CA ASN A 175 -11.25 -9.97 -14.32
C ASN A 175 -10.57 -10.29 -12.99
N PRO A 176 -11.25 -10.93 -12.02
CA PRO A 176 -10.60 -11.43 -10.82
C PRO A 176 -9.70 -12.62 -11.15
N ALA A 177 -8.60 -12.76 -10.40
CA ALA A 177 -7.80 -13.97 -10.43
C ALA A 177 -8.57 -15.13 -9.77
N PRO A 178 -8.33 -16.39 -10.19
CA PRO A 178 -9.05 -17.58 -9.70
C PRO A 178 -8.53 -18.05 -8.33
N PHE A 179 -8.32 -17.13 -7.39
CA PHE A 179 -7.88 -17.44 -6.02
C PHE A 179 -8.94 -16.98 -5.03
N TYR A 180 -9.27 -17.86 -4.09
CA TYR A 180 -10.22 -17.58 -3.01
C TYR A 180 -9.51 -17.72 -1.68
N PRO A 181 -9.75 -16.80 -0.72
CA PRO A 181 -9.13 -16.89 0.59
C PRO A 181 -9.65 -18.12 1.34
N PRO A 182 -8.78 -18.91 1.98
CA PRO A 182 -9.24 -19.89 2.95
C PRO A 182 -9.85 -19.18 4.17
N PRO A 183 -10.69 -19.87 4.98
CA PRO A 183 -11.13 -19.33 6.25
C PRO A 183 -9.93 -18.97 7.13
N ILE A 184 -9.83 -17.70 7.52
CA ILE A 184 -8.77 -17.23 8.42
C ILE A 184 -9.25 -17.47 9.85
N ARG A 185 -8.48 -18.23 10.63
CA ARG A 185 -8.73 -18.44 12.06
C ARG A 185 -7.88 -17.44 12.84
N PRO A 186 -8.47 -16.43 13.51
CA PRO A 186 -7.73 -15.56 14.41
C PRO A 186 -7.04 -16.39 15.49
N ILE A 187 -5.71 -16.26 15.65
CA ILE A 187 -4.96 -17.06 16.62
C ILE A 187 -5.01 -16.42 18.01
N SER A 188 -5.09 -15.10 18.10
CA SER A 188 -4.90 -14.39 19.37
C SER A 188 -5.95 -13.31 19.59
N ARG A 189 -6.30 -13.09 20.86
CA ARG A 189 -6.95 -11.84 21.28
C ARG A 189 -6.00 -10.72 20.86
N PRO A 190 -6.46 -9.67 20.14
CA PRO A 190 -5.64 -8.49 19.92
C PRO A 190 -5.03 -8.10 21.26
N SER A 191 -3.76 -7.69 21.28
CA SER A 191 -3.19 -7.15 22.51
C SER A 191 -4.08 -5.99 22.97
N ASN A 192 -4.15 -5.71 24.28
CA ASN A 192 -5.01 -4.62 24.77
C ASN A 192 -4.70 -3.26 24.12
N ASP A 193 -3.52 -3.10 23.51
CA ASP A 193 -3.08 -1.88 22.84
C ASP A 193 -3.30 -1.89 21.31
N SER A 194 -3.75 -3.01 20.73
CA SER A 194 -3.98 -3.16 19.30
C SER A 194 -5.16 -2.30 18.84
N MET A 195 -4.90 -1.35 17.95
CA MET A 195 -5.92 -0.42 17.43
C MET A 195 -6.45 -0.79 16.05
N LEU A 196 -5.64 -1.50 15.25
CA LEU A 196 -6.02 -1.96 13.91
C LEU A 196 -5.36 -3.31 13.63
N VAL A 197 -6.18 -4.32 13.34
CA VAL A 197 -5.72 -5.65 12.93
C VAL A 197 -6.16 -5.93 11.51
N ILE A 198 -5.22 -6.28 10.63
CA ILE A 198 -5.47 -6.60 9.22
C ILE A 198 -5.01 -8.02 8.95
N TYR A 199 -5.90 -8.84 8.40
CA TYR A 199 -5.56 -10.17 7.90
C TYR A 199 -5.42 -10.13 6.38
N ILE A 200 -4.28 -10.59 5.87
CA ILE A 200 -4.03 -10.74 4.43
C ILE A 200 -3.84 -12.22 4.13
N SER A 201 -4.77 -12.82 3.38
CA SER A 201 -4.67 -14.20 2.93
C SER A 201 -3.59 -14.38 1.86
N GLU A 202 -3.06 -15.59 1.76
CA GLU A 202 -2.17 -16.06 0.70
C GLU A 202 -2.75 -15.84 -0.72
N SER A 203 -4.09 -15.87 -0.84
CA SER A 203 -4.76 -15.61 -2.11
C SER A 203 -4.49 -14.21 -2.67
N VAL A 204 -4.22 -13.21 -1.84
CA VAL A 204 -4.01 -11.82 -2.27
C VAL A 204 -2.71 -11.65 -3.08
N PRO A 205 -1.51 -12.00 -2.56
CA PRO A 205 -0.29 -11.92 -3.36
C PRO A 205 -0.32 -12.86 -4.57
N ASN A 206 -0.93 -14.04 -4.47
CA ASN A 206 -1.06 -14.97 -5.59
C ASN A 206 -1.94 -14.41 -6.71
N ALA A 207 -3.07 -13.77 -6.37
CA ALA A 207 -3.91 -13.08 -7.34
C ALA A 207 -3.16 -11.95 -8.05
N LEU A 208 -2.38 -11.17 -7.30
CA LEU A 208 -1.55 -10.11 -7.85
C LEU A 208 -0.51 -10.68 -8.82
N LEU A 209 0.29 -11.65 -8.38
CA LEU A 209 1.35 -12.27 -9.18
C LEU A 209 0.80 -12.97 -10.43
N HIS A 210 -0.39 -13.56 -10.35
CA HIS A 210 -1.09 -14.11 -11.49
C HIS A 210 -1.34 -13.06 -12.58
N HIS A 211 -1.87 -11.88 -12.22
CA HIS A 211 -2.07 -10.81 -13.20
C HIS A 211 -0.75 -10.22 -13.71
N LEU A 212 0.26 -10.08 -12.85
CA LEU A 212 1.59 -9.62 -13.28
C LEU A 212 2.22 -10.57 -14.31
N HIS A 213 2.07 -11.88 -14.10
CA HIS A 213 2.53 -12.90 -15.04
C HIS A 213 1.71 -12.89 -16.34
N LYS A 214 0.39 -13.07 -16.23
CA LYS A 214 -0.54 -13.23 -17.35
C LYS A 214 -0.49 -12.07 -18.34
N HIS A 215 -0.18 -10.86 -17.86
CA HIS A 215 -0.10 -9.64 -18.67
C HIS A 215 1.34 -9.22 -19.00
N GLY A 216 2.33 -10.10 -18.84
CA GLY A 216 3.71 -9.88 -19.27
C GLY A 216 4.46 -8.79 -18.49
N ILE A 217 4.01 -8.46 -17.28
CA ILE A 217 4.70 -7.49 -16.41
C ILE A 217 5.95 -8.11 -15.80
N LEU A 218 5.94 -9.44 -15.57
CA LEU A 218 7.09 -10.23 -15.14
C LEU A 218 8.03 -10.64 -16.30
N LYS A 219 7.95 -9.95 -17.43
CA LYS A 219 8.95 -10.01 -18.51
C LYS A 219 9.89 -8.82 -18.38
N LEU A 220 11.11 -9.09 -17.93
CA LEU A 220 12.16 -8.10 -17.75
C LEU A 220 13.12 -8.15 -18.93
N ARG A 221 13.51 -6.96 -19.41
CA ARG A 221 14.54 -6.79 -20.43
C ARG A 221 15.71 -6.02 -19.81
N ILE A 222 16.86 -6.65 -19.76
CA ILE A 222 18.09 -6.12 -19.18
C ILE A 222 19.06 -5.85 -20.33
N ASP A 223 19.51 -4.61 -20.42
CA ASP A 223 20.51 -4.14 -21.37
C ASP A 223 21.66 -3.43 -20.65
N LYS A 224 22.69 -3.00 -21.40
CA LYS A 224 23.85 -2.24 -20.87
C LYS A 224 23.47 -0.99 -20.04
N ASN A 225 22.27 -0.44 -20.24
CA ASN A 225 21.77 0.76 -19.58
C ASN A 225 20.84 0.46 -18.39
N SER A 226 20.61 -0.81 -18.08
CA SER A 226 19.72 -1.23 -17.01
C SER A 226 20.42 -1.09 -15.65
N LYS A 227 19.66 -0.69 -14.60
CA LYS A 227 20.18 -0.50 -13.22
C LYS A 227 20.25 -1.80 -12.41
N MET A 228 20.52 -2.93 -13.08
CA MET A 228 20.66 -4.24 -12.46
C MET A 228 22.12 -4.67 -12.51
N GLU A 229 22.55 -5.48 -11.56
CA GLU A 229 23.93 -5.99 -11.51
C GLU A 229 24.32 -6.75 -12.77
N LEU A 230 23.38 -7.50 -13.35
CA LEU A 230 23.57 -8.20 -14.63
C LEU A 230 23.85 -7.28 -15.83
N SER A 231 23.60 -5.97 -15.74
CA SER A 231 23.88 -5.07 -16.86
C SER A 231 25.38 -4.85 -17.09
N SER A 232 26.23 -5.06 -16.07
CA SER A 232 27.69 -4.98 -16.24
C SER A 232 28.22 -6.10 -17.13
N LEU A 233 27.59 -7.28 -17.13
CA LEU A 233 27.94 -8.39 -18.01
C LEU A 233 27.74 -8.04 -19.49
N LEU A 234 26.85 -7.11 -19.79
CA LEU A 234 26.47 -6.72 -21.16
C LEU A 234 27.30 -5.55 -21.71
N LYS A 235 28.35 -5.11 -20.99
CA LYS A 235 29.28 -4.08 -21.46
C LYS A 235 30.38 -4.73 -22.32
N ASN A 236 30.77 -4.04 -23.39
CA ASN A 236 31.79 -4.51 -24.32
C ASN A 236 33.20 -4.46 -23.71
N ASP A 237 33.49 -3.37 -22.98
CA ASP A 237 34.81 -3.12 -22.39
C ASP A 237 34.78 -3.36 -20.88
N CYS A 238 35.66 -4.22 -20.39
CA CYS A 238 35.89 -4.44 -18.96
C CYS A 238 37.38 -4.58 -18.69
N GLN A 239 37.86 -3.94 -17.62
CA GLN A 239 39.24 -4.11 -17.11
C GLN A 239 39.43 -5.43 -16.33
N GLY A 240 38.53 -6.40 -16.45
CA GLY A 240 38.54 -7.66 -15.68
C GLY A 240 37.74 -8.79 -16.34
N TRP A 241 37.70 -9.96 -15.70
CA TRP A 241 37.22 -11.25 -16.27
C TRP A 241 35.71 -11.37 -16.55
N PHE A 242 34.90 -10.36 -16.21
CA PHE A 242 33.43 -10.47 -16.20
C PHE A 242 32.74 -9.55 -17.20
N CYS A 243 33.02 -9.76 -18.49
CA CYS A 243 32.24 -9.19 -19.59
C CYS A 243 31.77 -10.25 -20.58
N LEU A 244 30.81 -9.87 -21.42
CA LEU A 244 30.32 -10.73 -22.48
C LEU A 244 31.45 -11.24 -23.37
N ASN A 245 32.47 -10.44 -23.68
CA ASN A 245 33.58 -10.89 -24.53
C ASN A 245 34.44 -11.98 -23.87
N SER A 246 34.59 -11.97 -22.54
CA SER A 246 35.29 -13.02 -21.82
C SER A 246 34.48 -14.33 -21.80
N PHE A 247 33.17 -14.22 -21.59
CA PHE A 247 32.25 -15.35 -21.49
C PHE A 247 31.90 -15.96 -22.87
N LEU A 248 31.60 -15.10 -23.84
CA LEU A 248 31.07 -15.42 -25.16
C LEU A 248 31.83 -14.66 -26.28
N PRO A 249 33.14 -14.95 -26.49
CA PRO A 249 33.97 -14.19 -27.42
C PRO A 249 33.47 -14.20 -28.87
N GLN A 250 32.70 -15.22 -29.25
CA GLN A 250 32.12 -15.34 -30.60
C GLN A 250 30.92 -14.43 -30.84
N PHE A 251 30.36 -13.79 -29.80
CA PHE A 251 29.12 -13.01 -29.92
C PHE A 251 29.24 -11.91 -30.98
N HIS A 252 30.27 -11.06 -30.90
CA HIS A 252 30.46 -9.98 -31.87
C HIS A 252 30.94 -10.46 -33.24
N THR A 253 31.56 -11.64 -33.32
CA THR A 253 31.92 -12.24 -34.61
C THR A 253 30.68 -12.71 -35.36
N MET A 254 29.72 -13.34 -34.66
CA MET A 254 28.49 -13.84 -35.27
C MET A 254 27.40 -12.78 -35.41
N TYR A 255 27.40 -11.78 -34.51
CA TYR A 255 26.40 -10.72 -34.45
C TYR A 255 27.06 -9.34 -34.36
N PRO A 256 27.81 -8.90 -35.38
CA PRO A 256 28.65 -7.69 -35.32
C PRO A 256 27.88 -6.40 -35.08
N SER A 257 26.64 -6.29 -35.58
CA SER A 257 25.80 -5.08 -35.46
C SER A 257 24.67 -5.23 -34.44
N LYS A 258 24.74 -6.22 -33.53
CA LYS A 258 23.69 -6.50 -32.56
C LYS A 258 24.15 -6.21 -31.14
N LEU A 259 23.22 -5.80 -30.29
CA LEU A 259 23.42 -5.62 -28.87
C LEU A 259 23.01 -6.86 -28.08
N PRO A 260 23.79 -7.23 -27.05
CA PRO A 260 23.41 -8.30 -26.15
C PRO A 260 22.35 -7.83 -25.15
N VAL A 261 21.30 -8.64 -25.01
CA VAL A 261 20.16 -8.32 -24.15
C VAL A 261 19.74 -9.58 -23.39
N ILE A 262 19.57 -9.46 -22.09
CA ILE A 262 19.05 -10.56 -21.26
C ILE A 262 17.55 -10.35 -21.07
N TYR A 263 16.78 -11.39 -21.37
CA TYR A 263 15.38 -11.49 -20.98
C TYR A 263 15.23 -12.39 -19.78
N LEU A 264 14.51 -11.92 -18.76
CA LEU A 264 14.00 -12.77 -17.68
C LEU A 264 12.48 -12.80 -17.81
N THR A 265 11.92 -13.97 -18.11
CA THR A 265 10.49 -14.15 -18.30
C THR A 265 10.00 -15.31 -17.44
N THR A 266 9.05 -15.06 -16.55
CA THR A 266 8.38 -16.14 -15.82
C THR A 266 7.63 -17.09 -16.76
N ARG A 267 7.77 -18.41 -16.59
CA ARG A 267 7.08 -19.44 -17.38
C ARG A 267 5.67 -19.74 -16.85
N SER A 268 5.49 -19.57 -15.55
CA SER A 268 4.20 -19.63 -14.86
C SER A 268 4.11 -18.47 -13.86
N ALA A 269 2.92 -18.23 -13.31
CA ALA A 269 2.76 -17.23 -12.26
C ALA A 269 3.55 -17.65 -11.01
N PRO A 270 4.39 -16.76 -10.45
CA PRO A 270 5.03 -17.04 -9.16
C PRO A 270 3.99 -17.34 -8.09
N VAL A 271 4.34 -18.26 -7.20
CA VAL A 271 3.45 -18.73 -6.15
C VAL A 271 4.04 -18.36 -4.80
N VAL A 272 3.20 -17.78 -3.95
CA VAL A 272 3.49 -17.47 -2.55
C VAL A 272 2.77 -18.50 -1.70
N HIS A 273 3.51 -19.11 -0.79
CA HIS A 273 2.96 -19.92 0.29
C HIS A 273 3.25 -19.27 1.63
N ILE A 274 2.25 -19.26 2.50
CA ILE A 274 2.32 -18.64 3.82
C ILE A 274 2.05 -19.72 4.86
N ASP A 275 3.06 -20.01 5.67
CA ASP A 275 2.95 -20.92 6.80
C ASP A 275 3.36 -20.19 8.10
N PRO A 276 3.05 -20.74 9.29
CA PRO A 276 3.35 -20.08 10.56
C PRO A 276 4.82 -19.78 10.84
N ARG A 277 5.76 -20.31 10.05
CA ARG A 277 7.22 -20.11 10.22
C ARG A 277 7.76 -19.09 9.22
N MET A 278 7.30 -19.13 7.98
CA MET A 278 7.83 -18.30 6.90
C MET A 278 6.85 -18.11 5.74
N VAL A 279 7.13 -17.09 4.94
CA VAL A 279 6.56 -16.92 3.60
C VAL A 279 7.57 -17.49 2.61
N THR A 280 7.13 -18.41 1.75
CA THR A 280 7.95 -18.93 0.66
C THR A 280 7.43 -18.42 -0.68
N VAL A 281 8.33 -18.10 -1.59
CA VAL A 281 8.03 -17.63 -2.94
C VAL A 281 8.74 -18.55 -3.93
N GLU A 282 7.97 -19.22 -4.78
CA GLU A 282 8.46 -20.04 -5.88
C GLU A 282 8.31 -19.29 -7.20
N ILE A 283 9.40 -19.26 -7.97
CA ILE A 283 9.47 -18.61 -9.28
C ILE A 283 9.99 -19.63 -10.28
N ASP A 284 9.20 -19.91 -11.31
CA ASP A 284 9.66 -20.61 -12.50
C ASP A 284 9.85 -19.61 -13.64
N ALA A 285 11.07 -19.50 -14.16
CA ALA A 285 11.42 -18.50 -15.18
C ALA A 285 12.40 -19.05 -16.23
N ARG A 286 12.44 -18.35 -17.36
CA ARG A 286 13.44 -18.49 -18.41
C ARG A 286 14.29 -17.25 -18.46
N ILE A 287 15.60 -17.45 -18.48
CA ILE A 287 16.59 -16.44 -18.77
C ILE A 287 17.13 -16.72 -20.17
N SER A 288 17.06 -15.75 -21.08
CA SER A 288 17.65 -15.88 -22.40
C SER A 288 18.58 -14.71 -22.68
N LEU A 289 19.74 -15.00 -23.26
CA LEU A 289 20.63 -14.02 -23.85
C LEU A 289 20.30 -13.94 -25.34
N ASN A 290 19.94 -12.75 -25.80
CA ASN A 290 19.54 -12.49 -27.18
C ASN A 290 20.46 -11.44 -27.82
N ALA A 291 20.68 -11.58 -29.12
CA ALA A 291 21.26 -10.55 -29.97
C ALA A 291 20.13 -9.74 -30.63
N GLU A 292 20.03 -8.45 -30.34
CA GLU A 292 19.00 -7.55 -30.86
C GLU A 292 19.59 -6.43 -31.73
N ASP A 293 18.82 -5.91 -32.69
CA ASP A 293 19.20 -4.68 -33.40
C ASP A 293 19.23 -3.48 -32.45
N GLU A 294 20.24 -2.61 -32.61
CA GLU A 294 20.37 -1.38 -31.82
C GLU A 294 19.18 -0.43 -32.05
N ASP A 295 18.71 -0.32 -33.29
CA ASP A 295 17.60 0.55 -33.69
C ASP A 295 16.21 -0.01 -33.32
N ARG A 296 16.12 -1.26 -32.83
CA ARG A 296 14.85 -1.98 -32.56
C ARG A 296 13.84 -1.96 -33.72
N SER A 297 14.30 -1.63 -34.93
CA SER A 297 13.46 -1.41 -36.11
C SER A 297 12.77 -2.69 -36.55
N ASN A 298 13.45 -3.82 -36.37
CA ASN A 298 12.92 -5.16 -36.55
C ASN A 298 12.97 -5.88 -35.19
N ASN A 299 11.85 -6.40 -34.70
CA ASN A 299 11.79 -7.23 -33.48
C ASN A 299 12.49 -8.61 -33.65
N VAL A 300 13.44 -8.71 -34.58
CA VAL A 300 14.17 -9.95 -34.88
C VAL A 300 15.31 -10.06 -33.87
N THR A 301 15.14 -10.99 -32.94
CA THR A 301 16.15 -11.32 -31.94
C THR A 301 16.68 -12.72 -32.22
N ALA A 302 17.99 -12.90 -32.26
CA ALA A 302 18.58 -14.23 -32.25
C ALA A 302 18.81 -14.68 -30.81
N GLU A 303 18.22 -15.80 -30.40
CA GLU A 303 18.45 -16.40 -29.09
C GLU A 303 19.80 -17.12 -29.12
N VAL A 304 20.70 -16.77 -28.19
CA VAL A 304 22.08 -17.23 -28.19
C VAL A 304 22.31 -18.30 -27.12
N LEU A 305 21.71 -18.09 -25.95
CA LEU A 305 21.80 -18.96 -24.78
C LEU A 305 20.49 -18.87 -24.00
N THR A 306 19.97 -20.02 -23.58
CA THR A 306 18.76 -20.10 -22.76
C THR A 306 18.96 -20.99 -21.55
N LEU A 307 18.58 -20.46 -20.40
CA LEU A 307 18.57 -21.12 -19.12
C LEU A 307 17.15 -21.11 -18.57
N ASP A 308 16.58 -22.27 -18.33
CA ASP A 308 15.38 -22.38 -17.51
C ASP A 308 15.79 -22.52 -16.05
N ILE A 309 15.14 -21.76 -15.17
CA ILE A 309 15.46 -21.68 -13.75
C ILE A 309 14.22 -21.94 -12.88
N LYS A 310 14.47 -22.51 -11.71
CA LYS A 310 13.55 -22.50 -10.58
C LYS A 310 14.22 -21.79 -9.41
N ALA A 311 13.56 -20.77 -8.90
CA ALA A 311 14.06 -19.97 -7.78
C ALA A 311 13.09 -20.01 -6.60
N PHE A 312 13.64 -20.07 -5.40
CA PHE A 312 12.91 -20.15 -4.15
C PHE A 312 13.46 -19.10 -3.19
N ALA A 313 12.57 -18.34 -2.56
CA ALA A 313 12.92 -17.42 -1.48
C ALA A 313 12.06 -17.71 -0.26
N SER A 314 12.68 -17.80 0.91
CA SER A 314 11.99 -17.94 2.19
C SER A 314 12.24 -16.72 3.05
N VAL A 315 11.18 -16.05 3.50
CA VAL A 315 11.27 -14.78 4.22
C VAL A 315 10.33 -14.71 5.41
N VAL A 316 10.68 -13.89 6.40
CA VAL A 316 9.82 -13.58 7.55
C VAL A 316 9.51 -12.08 7.53
N PRO A 317 8.25 -11.67 7.33
CA PRO A 317 7.86 -10.27 7.32
C PRO A 317 7.96 -9.67 8.73
N TYR A 318 8.33 -8.40 8.82
CA TYR A 318 8.30 -7.62 10.05
C TYR A 318 8.08 -6.15 9.73
N ILE A 319 7.55 -5.40 10.69
CA ILE A 319 7.33 -3.96 10.56
C ILE A 319 8.46 -3.22 11.27
N GLN A 320 9.06 -2.25 10.59
CA GLN A 320 10.06 -1.35 11.17
C GLN A 320 9.80 0.09 10.72
N GLY A 321 9.43 0.95 11.67
CA GLY A 321 8.92 2.28 11.36
C GLY A 321 7.67 2.18 10.48
N ASN A 322 7.61 2.96 9.40
CA ASN A 322 6.49 2.93 8.44
C ASN A 322 6.71 1.97 7.25
N ARG A 323 7.46 0.87 7.44
CA ARG A 323 7.80 -0.04 6.34
C ARG A 323 7.56 -1.50 6.73
N LEU A 324 6.95 -2.25 5.80
CA LEU A 324 6.90 -3.70 5.82
C LEU A 324 8.18 -4.24 5.19
N LYS A 325 9.05 -4.79 6.04
CA LYS A 325 10.32 -5.40 5.64
C LYS A 325 10.22 -6.92 5.74
N ALA A 326 11.24 -7.61 5.25
CA ALA A 326 11.34 -9.05 5.37
C ALA A 326 12.77 -9.49 5.69
N LYS A 327 12.92 -10.38 6.66
CA LYS A 327 14.18 -11.08 6.93
C LYS A 327 14.26 -12.24 5.96
N VAL A 328 15.28 -12.26 5.11
CA VAL A 328 15.52 -13.35 4.18
C VAL A 328 16.18 -14.50 4.92
N LEU A 329 15.52 -15.65 4.96
CA LEU A 329 16.07 -16.88 5.55
C LEU A 329 16.90 -17.64 4.51
N SER A 330 16.40 -17.70 3.28
CA SER A 330 17.09 -18.29 2.14
C SER A 330 16.63 -17.64 0.85
N ALA A 331 17.52 -17.64 -0.13
CA ALA A 331 17.22 -17.35 -1.52
C ALA A 331 18.08 -18.32 -2.33
N THR A 332 17.46 -19.16 -3.14
CA THR A 332 18.16 -20.19 -3.91
C THR A 332 17.63 -20.22 -5.32
N MET A 333 18.49 -20.54 -6.28
CA MET A 333 18.13 -20.68 -7.68
C MET A 333 18.82 -21.90 -8.25
N LYS A 334 18.06 -22.72 -8.97
CA LYS A 334 18.53 -23.92 -9.66
C LYS A 334 18.25 -23.79 -11.14
N THR A 335 19.22 -24.16 -11.96
CA THR A 335 19.03 -24.32 -13.41
C THR A 335 18.47 -25.71 -13.69
N THR A 336 17.38 -25.78 -14.45
CA THR A 336 16.73 -27.06 -14.81
C THR A 336 17.09 -27.53 -16.20
N THR A 337 17.29 -26.58 -17.12
CA THR A 337 17.58 -26.85 -18.53
C THR A 337 18.49 -25.77 -19.09
N GLN A 338 19.48 -26.19 -19.87
CA GLN A 338 20.38 -25.33 -20.60
C GLN A 338 20.26 -25.68 -22.09
N ARG A 339 20.12 -24.67 -22.94
CA ARG A 339 20.12 -24.80 -24.39
C ARG A 339 21.02 -23.74 -24.99
N ASP A 340 22.03 -24.19 -25.72
CA ASP A 340 23.05 -23.33 -26.28
C ASP A 340 22.99 -23.45 -27.80
N MET A 341 22.76 -22.35 -28.51
CA MET A 341 22.90 -22.34 -29.97
C MET A 341 24.36 -22.16 -30.40
N LEU A 342 25.18 -21.57 -29.52
CA LEU A 342 26.63 -21.46 -29.68
C LEU A 342 27.32 -22.54 -28.85
N LYS A 343 28.45 -23.06 -29.32
CA LYS A 343 29.31 -23.92 -28.49
C LYS A 343 29.91 -23.05 -27.37
N VAL A 344 29.22 -22.96 -26.24
CA VAL A 344 29.72 -22.30 -25.04
C VAL A 344 30.49 -23.30 -24.20
N ASP A 345 31.63 -22.88 -23.67
CA ASP A 345 32.38 -23.68 -22.69
C ASP A 345 31.49 -23.94 -21.45
N PRO A 346 31.23 -25.20 -21.07
CA PRO A 346 30.42 -25.54 -19.90
C PRO A 346 30.89 -24.85 -18.61
N ASN A 347 32.21 -24.71 -18.41
CA ASN A 347 32.77 -24.06 -17.22
C ASN A 347 32.39 -22.58 -17.18
N LYS A 348 32.33 -21.93 -18.35
CA LYS A 348 31.89 -20.54 -18.44
C LYS A 348 30.41 -20.42 -18.11
N VAL A 349 29.58 -21.37 -18.58
CA VAL A 349 28.15 -21.36 -18.27
C VAL A 349 27.91 -21.53 -16.78
N GLU A 350 28.65 -22.41 -16.10
CA GLU A 350 28.59 -22.55 -14.64
C GLU A 350 28.89 -21.23 -13.92
N VAL A 351 29.94 -20.50 -14.34
CA VAL A 351 30.24 -19.17 -13.81
C VAL A 351 29.10 -18.18 -14.03
N LEU A 352 28.46 -18.18 -15.21
CA LEU A 352 27.28 -17.34 -15.45
C LEU A 352 26.13 -17.70 -14.52
N VAL A 353 25.88 -19.00 -14.32
CA VAL A 353 24.84 -19.47 -13.40
C VAL A 353 25.15 -19.04 -11.96
N ASP A 354 26.40 -19.10 -11.52
CA ASP A 354 26.81 -18.61 -10.19
C ASP A 354 26.54 -17.12 -10.02
N ILE A 355 26.85 -16.31 -11.04
CA ILE A 355 26.55 -14.86 -11.04
C ILE A 355 25.04 -14.62 -10.97
N LEU A 356 24.24 -15.39 -11.72
CA LEU A 356 22.79 -15.29 -11.69
C LEU A 356 22.22 -15.67 -10.31
N ARG A 357 22.74 -16.74 -9.67
CA ARG A 357 22.34 -17.14 -8.31
C ARG A 357 22.65 -16.01 -7.33
N LYS A 358 23.87 -15.47 -7.37
CA LYS A 358 24.30 -14.38 -6.51
C LYS A 358 23.46 -13.11 -6.69
N SER A 359 23.20 -12.74 -7.95
CA SER A 359 22.38 -11.56 -8.27
C SER A 359 20.92 -11.73 -7.80
N PHE A 360 20.37 -12.94 -7.90
CA PHE A 360 19.06 -13.27 -7.34
C PHE A 360 19.05 -13.13 -5.82
N GLU A 361 20.01 -13.74 -5.12
CA GLU A 361 20.15 -13.64 -3.67
C GLU A 361 20.24 -12.20 -3.18
N ASP A 362 21.11 -11.41 -3.79
CA ASP A 362 21.32 -10.00 -3.44
C ASP A 362 20.08 -9.16 -3.75
N SER A 363 19.35 -9.47 -4.83
CA SER A 363 18.08 -8.82 -5.15
C SER A 363 17.02 -9.10 -4.09
N VAL A 364 16.86 -10.37 -3.67
CA VAL A 364 15.90 -10.76 -2.62
C VAL A 364 16.27 -10.10 -1.30
N GLN A 365 17.57 -10.08 -0.93
CA GLN A 365 18.05 -9.37 0.27
C GLN A 365 17.74 -7.88 0.21
N ASN A 366 17.99 -7.23 -0.92
CA ASN A 366 17.75 -5.81 -1.10
C ASN A 366 16.25 -5.48 -1.03
N ILE A 367 15.39 -6.30 -1.63
CA ILE A 367 13.93 -6.18 -1.53
C ILE A 367 13.50 -6.30 -0.06
N GLY A 368 13.95 -7.34 0.65
CA GLY A 368 13.59 -7.59 2.05
C GLY A 368 14.05 -6.47 3.00
N LYS A 369 15.30 -5.99 2.84
CA LYS A 369 15.86 -4.89 3.65
C LYS A 369 15.20 -3.54 3.36
N SER A 370 14.95 -3.24 2.09
CA SER A 370 14.29 -2.00 1.68
C SER A 370 12.83 -1.99 2.14
N GLY A 371 12.14 -3.12 2.02
CA GLY A 371 10.72 -3.23 2.34
C GLY A 371 9.82 -2.34 1.48
N ILE A 372 8.52 -2.39 1.77
CA ILE A 372 7.49 -1.58 1.14
C ILE A 372 7.01 -0.54 2.16
N GLU A 373 6.79 0.69 1.68
CA GLU A 373 6.22 1.73 2.54
C GLU A 373 4.74 1.45 2.81
N LEU A 374 4.36 1.50 4.09
CA LEU A 374 2.97 1.36 4.49
C LEU A 374 2.19 2.65 4.16
N PRO A 375 0.92 2.54 3.74
CA PRO A 375 0.10 3.70 3.40
C PRO A 375 0.07 4.73 4.52
N ARG A 376 0.24 6.01 4.16
CA ARG A 376 0.13 7.13 5.10
C ARG A 376 -1.30 7.65 5.12
N SER A 377 -1.77 7.98 6.31
CA SER A 377 -3.04 8.67 6.52
C SER A 377 -2.80 10.07 7.07
N SER A 378 -3.66 11.03 6.73
CA SER A 378 -3.57 12.38 7.31
C SER A 378 -4.14 12.45 8.73
N ILE A 379 -4.91 11.43 9.15
CA ILE A 379 -5.55 11.38 10.47
C ILE A 379 -4.81 10.51 11.48
N PHE A 380 -3.98 9.58 11.02
CA PHE A 380 -3.20 8.72 11.90
C PHE A 380 -1.85 8.36 11.28
N ALA A 381 -0.89 8.08 12.15
CA ALA A 381 0.39 7.47 11.81
C ALA A 381 0.48 6.09 12.49
N ILE A 382 1.23 5.18 11.88
CA ILE A 382 1.57 3.91 12.51
C ILE A 382 2.72 4.17 13.49
N ARG A 383 2.45 4.01 14.79
CA ARG A 383 3.46 4.15 15.84
C ARG A 383 4.35 2.91 15.91
N SER A 384 3.71 1.75 15.91
CA SER A 384 4.36 0.45 15.91
C SER A 384 3.45 -0.57 15.26
N GLY A 385 4.02 -1.68 14.80
CA GLY A 385 3.23 -2.81 14.36
C GLY A 385 4.01 -4.11 14.40
N ARG A 386 3.28 -5.22 14.34
CA ARG A 386 3.80 -6.58 14.33
C ARG A 386 3.16 -7.34 13.18
N ALA A 387 3.90 -8.28 12.62
CA ALA A 387 3.40 -9.20 11.61
C ALA A 387 3.51 -10.62 12.16
N TYR A 388 2.41 -11.33 12.19
CA TYR A 388 2.34 -12.73 12.61
C TYR A 388 1.97 -13.59 11.42
N LEU A 389 2.68 -14.70 11.28
CA LEU A 389 2.40 -15.67 10.24
C LEU A 389 1.41 -16.69 10.77
N LEU A 390 0.32 -16.87 10.02
CA LEU A 390 -0.70 -17.87 10.25
C LEU A 390 -0.65 -18.90 9.11
N ASP A 391 -1.40 -20.00 9.23
CA ASP A 391 -1.61 -20.88 8.09
C ASP A 391 -2.36 -20.12 6.98
N LYS A 392 -1.70 -19.95 5.83
CA LYS A 392 -2.21 -19.28 4.61
C LYS A 392 -2.61 -17.80 4.79
N ALA A 393 -2.13 -17.12 5.82
CA ALA A 393 -2.41 -15.70 6.03
C ALA A 393 -1.32 -15.00 6.87
N ILE A 394 -1.27 -13.68 6.76
CA ILE A 394 -0.48 -12.81 7.62
C ILE A 394 -1.42 -11.92 8.40
N GLU A 395 -1.25 -11.88 9.71
CA GLU A 395 -1.90 -10.92 10.60
C GLU A 395 -0.96 -9.73 10.83
N PHE A 396 -1.44 -8.53 10.54
CA PHE A 396 -0.77 -7.29 10.87
C PHE A 396 -1.49 -6.60 12.01
N ASP A 397 -0.79 -6.40 13.10
CA ASP A 397 -1.28 -5.76 14.31
C ASP A 397 -0.61 -4.39 14.46
N PHE A 398 -1.40 -3.31 14.45
CA PHE A 398 -0.92 -1.94 14.47
C PHE A 398 -1.40 -1.16 15.68
N VAL A 399 -0.47 -0.39 16.26
CA VAL A 399 -0.76 0.69 17.19
C VAL A 399 -0.69 2.00 16.43
N LEU A 400 -1.76 2.78 16.52
CA LEU A 400 -1.89 4.05 15.79
C LEU A 400 -1.63 5.23 16.72
N THR A 401 -1.18 6.34 16.13
CA THR A 401 -1.20 7.65 16.78
C THR A 401 -2.04 8.57 15.93
N PHE A 402 -3.12 9.09 16.50
CA PHE A 402 -4.01 9.99 15.79
C PHE A 402 -3.47 11.43 15.83
N ASN A 403 -3.63 12.14 14.72
CA ASN A 403 -3.33 13.56 14.68
C ASN A 403 -4.51 14.33 15.28
N GLU A 404 -4.43 14.61 16.59
CA GLU A 404 -5.47 15.31 17.34
C GLU A 404 -5.85 16.65 16.73
N LYS A 405 -4.87 17.43 16.24
CA LYS A 405 -5.15 18.72 15.60
C LYS A 405 -6.02 18.55 14.36
N VAL A 406 -5.68 17.60 13.48
CA VAL A 406 -6.47 17.33 12.26
C VAL A 406 -7.83 16.74 12.61
N LEU A 407 -7.91 15.89 13.63
CA LEU A 407 -9.19 15.37 14.12
C LEU A 407 -10.05 16.51 14.66
N LEU A 408 -9.52 17.36 15.53
CA LEU A 408 -10.21 18.53 16.08
C LEU A 408 -10.59 19.53 14.98
N GLU A 409 -9.76 19.79 13.99
CA GLU A 409 -10.14 20.63 12.84
C GLU A 409 -11.30 20.02 12.05
N LYS A 410 -11.34 18.70 11.87
CA LYS A 410 -12.47 18.02 11.20
C LYS A 410 -13.72 17.99 12.07
N LEU A 411 -13.57 17.79 13.38
CA LEU A 411 -14.65 17.90 14.36
C LEU A 411 -15.15 19.34 14.44
N ASN A 412 -14.30 20.35 14.36
CA ASN A 412 -14.69 21.75 14.24
C ASN A 412 -15.31 22.05 12.86
N GLY A 413 -14.96 21.33 11.81
CA GLY A 413 -15.72 21.39 10.55
C GLY A 413 -17.15 20.83 10.70
N LEU A 414 -17.30 19.79 11.53
CA LEU A 414 -18.57 19.17 11.87
C LEU A 414 -19.42 20.04 12.82
N PHE A 415 -18.78 20.64 13.84
CA PHE A 415 -19.41 21.30 15.00
C PHE A 415 -19.12 22.81 15.13
N GLY A 416 -18.14 23.36 14.43
CA GLY A 416 -17.74 24.77 14.54
C GLY A 416 -18.82 25.72 14.04
N GLY A 417 -19.66 25.28 13.09
CA GLY A 417 -20.88 25.98 12.71
C GLY A 417 -22.07 25.77 13.67
N LEU A 418 -21.85 25.13 14.82
CA LEU A 418 -22.83 24.99 15.92
C LEU A 418 -22.54 25.93 17.10
N MET A 419 -21.27 26.33 17.29
CA MET A 419 -20.83 27.23 18.39
C MET A 419 -20.72 28.70 17.98
N SER A 420 -20.74 29.00 16.67
CA SER A 420 -20.96 30.35 16.12
C SER A 420 -22.45 30.62 15.94
#